data_AF-A0A7G8J3J6-F1
#
_entry.id   AF-A0A7G8J3J6-F1
#
_cell.length_a   1.000
_cell.length_b   1.000
_cell.length_c   1.000
_cell.angle_alpha   90.00
_cell.angle_beta   90.00
_cell.angle_gamma   90.00
#
_symmetry.space_group_name_H-M   'P 1'
#
loop_
_entity.id
_entity.type
_entity.pdbx_description
1 polymer ?
#
loop_
_entity_poly.entity_id
_entity_poly.type
_entity_poly.pdbx_seq_one_letter_code
_entity_poly.pdbx_strand_id
1 'polypeptide(L)'
;MSVDHFSPAISPLEGTKPPTFLTVKAGDWVIVEGEQQVAQQFNDNWWMGQVVFCEGGARDPRVNTMFQVANVDDGCITWVNGDEVTHVVRSLDGLSFDKKAHTEW
;
A
#
# COMPACT_ATOMS: atom_id res chain seq x y z
N MET A 1 5.53 49.61 -16.54
CA MET A 1 6.39 48.55 -15.96
C MET A 1 5.45 47.46 -15.46
N SER A 2 5.44 46.29 -16.10
CA SER A 2 4.56 45.16 -15.74
C SER A 2 5.18 44.41 -14.57
N VAL A 3 4.46 44.28 -13.47
CA VAL A 3 4.87 43.46 -12.32
C VAL A 3 4.39 42.04 -12.56
N ASP A 4 5.34 41.14 -12.84
CA ASP A 4 5.05 39.72 -12.97
C ASP A 4 4.73 39.15 -11.58
N HIS A 5 3.46 38.76 -11.40
CA HIS A 5 3.03 37.97 -10.26
C HIS A 5 3.52 36.53 -10.45
N PHE A 6 4.78 36.25 -10.08
CA PHE A 6 5.22 34.87 -9.87
C PHE A 6 4.50 34.33 -8.64
N SER A 7 3.32 33.76 -8.86
CA SER A 7 2.66 32.92 -7.86
C SER A 7 3.47 31.62 -7.77
N PRO A 8 4.15 31.33 -6.65
CA PRO A 8 4.74 30.02 -6.48
C PRO A 8 3.59 29.00 -6.51
N ALA A 9 3.67 28.05 -7.44
CA ALA A 9 2.78 26.90 -7.44
C ALA A 9 3.07 26.12 -6.15
N ILE A 10 2.25 26.35 -5.12
CA ILE A 10 2.24 25.56 -3.91
C ILE A 10 1.93 24.13 -4.37
N SER A 11 2.89 23.22 -4.19
CA SER A 11 2.67 21.82 -4.52
C SER A 11 1.50 21.33 -3.65
N PRO A 12 0.42 20.72 -4.21
CA PRO A 12 -0.76 20.29 -3.44
C PRO A 12 -0.48 19.23 -2.34
N LEU A 13 0.79 18.88 -2.16
CA LEU A 13 1.31 17.81 -1.33
C LEU A 13 1.99 18.36 -0.05
N GLU A 14 2.08 19.68 0.10
CA GLU A 14 2.78 20.33 1.20
C GLU A 14 1.93 20.26 2.48
N GLY A 15 2.12 19.19 3.25
CA GLY A 15 1.47 18.96 4.55
C GLY A 15 0.61 17.69 4.64
N THR A 16 0.41 16.95 3.55
CA THR A 16 -0.30 15.67 3.57
C THR A 16 0.70 14.52 3.74
N LYS A 17 0.46 13.63 4.71
CA LYS A 17 1.23 12.39 4.81
C LYS A 17 1.07 11.62 3.49
N PRO A 18 2.14 11.04 2.93
CA PRO A 18 2.02 10.25 1.71
C PRO A 18 1.02 9.10 1.96
N PRO A 19 0.21 8.72 0.95
CA PRO A 19 -0.72 7.62 1.08
C PRO A 19 -0.04 6.34 1.58
N THR A 20 -0.70 5.64 2.50
CA THR A 20 -0.15 4.45 3.17
C THR A 20 0.32 3.39 2.17
N PHE A 21 -0.41 3.19 1.08
CA PHE A 21 -0.11 2.18 0.05
C PHE A 21 1.24 2.37 -0.63
N LEU A 22 1.78 3.59 -0.69
CA LEU A 22 3.10 3.85 -1.26
C LEU A 22 4.24 3.22 -0.45
N THR A 23 3.96 2.85 0.80
CA THR A 23 4.94 2.23 1.71
C THR A 23 4.83 0.70 1.78
N VAL A 24 3.83 0.12 1.11
CA VAL A 24 3.52 -1.31 1.13
C VAL A 24 4.54 -2.11 0.32
N LYS A 25 5.01 -3.22 0.91
CA LYS A 25 5.92 -4.17 0.29
C LYS A 25 5.38 -5.60 0.40
N ALA A 26 5.82 -6.48 -0.50
CA ALA A 26 5.56 -7.91 -0.37
C ALA A 26 6.06 -8.43 0.99
N GLY A 27 5.22 -9.19 1.67
CA GLY A 27 5.40 -9.69 3.04
C GLY A 27 4.76 -8.80 4.12
N ASP A 28 4.36 -7.58 3.80
CA ASP A 28 3.64 -6.71 4.74
C ASP A 28 2.23 -7.25 5.00
N TRP A 29 1.74 -7.01 6.22
CA TRP A 29 0.36 -7.23 6.59
C TRP A 29 -0.42 -5.94 6.40
N VAL A 30 -1.62 -6.02 5.82
CA VAL A 30 -2.44 -4.86 5.48
C VAL A 30 -3.88 -5.04 5.91
N ILE A 31 -4.54 -3.93 6.22
CA ILE A 31 -6.00 -3.84 6.35
C ILE A 31 -6.53 -3.25 5.04
N VAL A 32 -7.42 -4.00 4.42
CA VAL A 32 -8.09 -3.64 3.17
C VAL A 32 -9.52 -3.24 3.52
N GLU A 33 -9.95 -2.07 3.08
CA GLU A 33 -11.34 -1.63 3.17
C GLU A 33 -12.02 -1.88 1.80
N GLY A 34 -12.90 -2.87 1.74
CA GLY A 34 -13.54 -3.32 0.51
C GLY A 34 -14.25 -4.66 0.67
N GLU A 35 -15.21 -4.95 -0.21
CA GLU A 35 -15.95 -6.21 -0.19
C GLU A 35 -15.02 -7.39 -0.50
N GLN A 36 -14.98 -8.38 0.39
CA GLN A 36 -14.33 -9.64 0.12
C GLN A 36 -15.10 -10.36 -1.01
N GLN A 37 -14.53 -10.44 -2.22
CA GLN A 37 -15.11 -11.15 -3.37
C GLN A 37 -15.05 -12.68 -3.24
N VAL A 38 -15.28 -13.21 -2.05
CA VAL A 38 -15.46 -14.65 -1.85
C VAL A 38 -16.96 -14.91 -1.80
N ALA A 39 -17.41 -16.06 -2.31
CA ALA A 39 -18.83 -16.44 -2.46
C ALA A 39 -19.65 -16.46 -1.14
N GLN A 40 -19.04 -16.05 -0.03
CA GLN A 40 -19.66 -15.85 1.27
C GLN A 40 -19.64 -14.34 1.50
N GLN A 41 -20.82 -13.71 1.42
CA GLN A 41 -21.01 -12.28 1.69
C GLN A 41 -20.60 -11.98 3.14
N PHE A 42 -19.32 -11.71 3.37
CA PHE A 42 -18.88 -11.05 4.58
C PHE A 42 -19.23 -9.58 4.41
N ASN A 43 -20.26 -9.17 5.16
CA ASN A 43 -20.76 -7.80 5.24
C ASN A 43 -19.83 -6.89 6.09
N ASP A 44 -18.57 -7.29 6.22
CA ASP A 44 -17.54 -6.54 6.92
C ASP A 44 -16.81 -5.75 5.84
N ASN A 45 -16.92 -4.42 5.92
CA ASN A 45 -16.32 -3.51 4.95
C ASN A 45 -14.78 -3.53 5.00
N TRP A 46 -14.16 -4.40 5.80
CA TRP A 46 -12.72 -4.51 5.93
C TRP A 46 -12.28 -5.95 6.20
N TRP A 47 -11.07 -6.28 5.78
CA TRP A 47 -10.42 -7.57 6.06
C TRP A 47 -8.90 -7.40 6.16
N MET A 48 -8.23 -8.38 6.77
CA MET A 48 -6.77 -8.40 6.91
C MET A 48 -6.15 -9.40 5.95
N GLY A 49 -5.04 -9.03 5.33
CA GLY A 49 -4.30 -9.92 4.45
C GLY A 49 -2.80 -9.67 4.42
N GLN A 50 -2.06 -10.64 3.89
CA GLN A 50 -0.64 -10.51 3.61
C GLN A 50 -0.42 -10.16 2.14
N VAL A 51 0.42 -9.16 1.88
CA VAL A 51 0.79 -8.78 0.52
C VAL A 51 1.74 -9.82 -0.05
N VAL A 52 1.31 -10.50 -1.11
CA VAL A 52 2.10 -11.51 -1.84
C VAL A 52 2.95 -10.85 -2.91
N PHE A 53 2.36 -9.90 -3.65
CA PHE A 53 3.01 -9.25 -4.78
C PHE A 53 2.54 -7.80 -4.92
N CYS A 54 3.45 -6.91 -5.32
CA CYS A 54 3.15 -5.51 -5.63
C CYS A 54 3.34 -5.27 -7.12
N GLU A 55 2.34 -4.68 -7.76
CA GLU A 55 2.38 -4.29 -9.17
C GLU A 55 2.43 -2.77 -9.31
N GLY A 56 3.41 -2.31 -10.08
CA GLY A 56 3.57 -0.91 -10.45
C GLY A 56 2.54 -0.49 -11.51
N GLY A 57 2.10 0.77 -11.46
CA GLY A 57 1.12 1.28 -12.40
C GLY A 57 1.66 1.35 -13.84
N ALA A 58 0.78 1.18 -14.83
CA ALA A 58 1.14 1.26 -16.25
C ALA A 58 1.81 2.58 -16.66
N ARG A 59 1.53 3.67 -15.93
CA ARG A 59 2.10 5.02 -16.18
C ARG A 59 3.46 5.22 -15.52
N ASP A 60 3.69 4.61 -14.37
CA ASP A 60 4.98 4.59 -13.68
C ASP A 60 5.13 3.26 -12.92
N PRO A 61 5.91 2.30 -13.47
CA PRO A 61 6.12 1.00 -12.85
C PRO A 61 6.80 1.05 -11.47
N ARG A 62 7.34 2.21 -11.05
CA ARG A 62 7.97 2.39 -9.74
C ARG A 62 6.95 2.72 -8.65
N VAL A 63 5.72 3.07 -9.03
CA VAL A 63 4.64 3.43 -8.10
C VAL A 63 3.67 2.27 -8.05
N ASN A 64 3.64 1.57 -6.92
CA ASN A 64 2.71 0.46 -6.70
C ASN A 64 1.27 0.97 -6.74
N THR A 65 0.44 0.39 -7.60
CA THR A 65 -0.98 0.73 -7.73
C THR A 65 -1.90 -0.45 -7.45
N MET A 66 -1.40 -1.68 -7.53
CA MET A 66 -2.19 -2.89 -7.32
C MET A 66 -1.38 -3.90 -6.50
N PHE A 67 -2.07 -4.67 -5.65
CA PHE A 67 -1.48 -5.64 -4.76
C PHE A 67 -2.19 -6.98 -4.87
N GLN A 68 -1.44 -8.08 -4.93
CA GLN A 68 -1.99 -9.39 -4.61
C GLN A 68 -1.95 -9.57 -3.10
N VAL A 69 -3.11 -9.80 -2.51
CA VAL A 69 -3.24 -9.93 -1.06
C VAL A 69 -3.89 -11.27 -0.75
N ALA A 70 -3.23 -12.08 0.08
CA ALA A 70 -3.77 -13.32 0.62
C ALA A 70 -4.56 -13.00 1.90
N ASN A 71 -5.85 -13.30 1.91
CA ASN A 71 -6.70 -13.13 3.08
C ASN A 71 -6.26 -14.06 4.21
N VAL A 72 -6.22 -13.54 5.45
CA VAL A 72 -5.79 -14.28 6.65
C VAL A 72 -6.76 -15.39 7.02
N ASP A 73 -8.06 -15.21 6.78
CA ASP A 73 -9.11 -16.09 7.27
C ASP A 73 -9.26 -17.35 6.39
N ASP A 74 -9.16 -17.21 5.07
CA ASP A 74 -9.38 -18.30 4.10
C ASP A 74 -8.17 -18.61 3.19
N GLY A 75 -7.16 -17.74 3.19
CA GLY A 75 -5.99 -17.87 2.31
C GLY A 75 -6.26 -17.54 0.84
N CYS A 76 -7.45 -17.04 0.47
CA CYS A 76 -7.76 -16.64 -0.89
C CYS A 76 -6.91 -15.44 -1.30
N ILE A 77 -6.34 -15.49 -2.51
CA ILE A 77 -5.53 -14.42 -3.07
C ILE A 77 -6.41 -13.58 -4.00
N THR A 78 -6.53 -12.29 -3.71
CA THR A 78 -7.28 -11.32 -4.50
C THR A 78 -6.41 -10.16 -4.93
N TRP A 79 -6.80 -9.51 -6.02
CA TRP A 79 -6.21 -8.24 -6.43
C TRP A 79 -6.92 -7.09 -5.71
N VAL A 80 -6.13 -6.22 -5.10
CA VAL A 80 -6.57 -5.11 -4.26
C VAL A 80 -5.93 -3.83 -4.79
N ASN A 81 -6.73 -2.78 -4.97
CA ASN A 81 -6.22 -1.48 -5.40
C ASN A 81 -5.52 -0.77 -4.23
N GLY A 82 -4.53 0.07 -4.52
CA GLY A 82 -3.80 0.78 -3.46
C GLY A 82 -4.65 1.72 -2.62
N ASP A 83 -5.73 2.27 -3.14
CA ASP A 83 -6.67 3.08 -2.37
C ASP A 83 -7.52 2.28 -1.37
N GLU A 84 -7.73 0.98 -1.63
CA GLU A 84 -8.42 0.07 -0.70
C GLU A 84 -7.52 -0.31 0.49
N VAL A 85 -6.19 -0.15 0.36
CA VAL A 85 -5.25 -0.41 1.47
C VAL A 85 -5.20 0.79 2.41
N THR A 86 -5.88 0.66 3.56
CA THR A 86 -5.98 1.76 4.53
C THR A 86 -4.80 1.78 5.50
N HIS A 87 -4.33 0.61 5.93
CA HIS A 87 -3.32 0.48 6.97
C HIS A 87 -2.30 -0.62 6.66
N VAL A 88 -1.04 -0.38 7.00
CA VAL A 88 0.00 -1.42 7.06
C VAL A 88 0.20 -1.79 8.53
N VAL A 89 -0.06 -3.05 8.86
CA VAL A 89 0.15 -3.61 10.19
C VAL A 89 1.62 -3.99 10.32
N ARG A 90 2.32 -3.32 11.23
CA ARG A 90 3.71 -3.62 11.60
C ARG A 90 3.72 -4.25 12.99
N SER A 91 4.44 -5.35 13.17
CA SER A 91 4.65 -5.93 14.51
C SER A 91 5.38 -4.91 15.40
N LEU A 92 4.88 -4.71 16.62
CA LEU A 92 5.47 -3.79 17.60
C LEU A 92 6.82 -4.30 18.12
N ASP A 93 7.14 -5.57 17.88
CA ASP A 93 8.34 -6.26 18.38
C ASP A 93 9.66 -5.80 17.75
N GLY A 94 9.64 -4.74 16.91
CA GLY A 94 10.85 -4.12 16.38
C GLY A 94 11.61 -4.95 15.34
N LEU A 95 11.06 -6.08 14.90
CA LEU A 95 11.59 -6.86 13.78
C LEU A 95 11.21 -6.21 12.45
N SER A 96 11.69 -4.97 12.22
CA SER A 96 11.94 -4.52 10.86
C SER A 96 12.79 -5.60 10.20
N PHE A 97 12.29 -6.23 9.14
CA PHE A 97 13.08 -7.08 8.26
C PHE A 97 14.10 -6.19 7.53
N ASP A 98 15.12 -5.74 8.27
CA ASP A 98 16.28 -5.10 7.71
C ASP A 98 17.02 -6.16 6.90
N LYS A 99 16.85 -6.12 5.58
CA LYS A 99 17.64 -6.91 4.63
C LYS A 99 19.05 -6.33 4.55
N LYS A 100 19.79 -6.30 5.67
CA LYS A 100 21.24 -6.22 5.67
C LYS A 100 21.82 -7.35 6.49
N ALA A 101 21.87 -8.52 5.88
CA ALA A 101 22.94 -9.45 6.20
C ALA A 101 23.31 -10.23 4.94
N HIS A 102 24.62 -10.37 4.74
CA HIS A 102 25.27 -11.23 3.78
C HIS A 102 25.47 -10.71 2.35
N THR A 103 26.49 -9.86 2.20
CA THR A 103 27.44 -10.00 1.08
C THR A 103 28.84 -9.65 1.57
N GLU A 104 29.51 -10.63 2.17
CA GLU A 104 30.96 -10.74 2.20
C GLU A 104 31.27 -12.22 1.95
N TRP A 105 31.83 -12.51 0.76
CA TRP A 105 32.98 -13.38 0.48
C TRP A 105 33.39 -13.17 -0.98
#